data_AF-A0AAV4N773-F1
#
_entry.id   AF-A0AAV4N773-F1
#
_cell.length_a   1.000
_cell.length_b   1.000
_cell.length_c   1.000
_cell.angle_alpha   90.00
_cell.angle_beta   90.00
_cell.angle_gamma   90.00
#
_symmetry.space_group_name_H-M   'P 1'
#
loop_
_entity.id
_entity.type
_entity.pdbx_description
1 polymer ?
#
loop_
_entity_poly.entity_id
_entity_poly.type
_entity_poly.pdbx_seq_one_letter_code
_entity_poly.pdbx_strand_id
1 'polypeptide(L)'
;MAPPSKPKDVLSEPDTGTVNTFVILAKPPDKNKTPQSGNSLASPSIQTELLRSPTIAQKTSNVSEQDDSTSTHSTASASKDNESFPDIVKSVNHRVVHVQQKPPTVQSDGDQKISSTPEMSYPVKLVDESLQWCDNALEYLHDSSDFYVVGVLGLQGVGKSTIMSIISGIHSEKSKWQLFKPQTNDLKESGEYCTSGIDMYVTNQRVILLDTQPVMSSSVMDHMIQYEKKPIGAQDYHSLDNALTIQSLQQAAFLMAVCHTIISVQDWFIDTNYLRFLRTAEMLKPSTPINILDLNAIPEGTIEYYPHIVFVQNHSKKKNFSEETITKMEKTLLDVFQKSKLKYLGSVNPQNRTYSKDTPPRVNLFLIPDKEPLDTDSANMFPEYKIHPGYKYLTETLSQQVLSMPRSLLTHIPQSEKHWFHYAARIWETVKKSPLFLEYSRLLP
;
A
#
# COMPACT_ATOMS: atom_id res chain seq x y z
N MET A 1 38.37 12.89 -49.63
CA MET A 1 38.73 11.52 -50.04
C MET A 1 39.87 11.03 -49.17
N ALA A 2 39.61 9.96 -48.40
CA ALA A 2 40.53 9.00 -47.73
C ALA A 2 41.58 9.50 -46.69
N PRO A 3 41.93 8.65 -45.68
CA PRO A 3 42.13 9.05 -44.28
C PRO A 3 43.58 8.87 -43.76
N PRO A 4 43.91 9.27 -42.52
CA PRO A 4 45.12 8.80 -41.86
C PRO A 4 44.88 7.58 -40.97
N SER A 5 45.97 6.82 -40.85
CA SER A 5 46.17 5.44 -40.43
C SER A 5 46.32 5.23 -38.92
N LYS A 6 45.97 4.01 -38.47
CA LYS A 6 46.23 3.41 -37.15
C LYS A 6 47.72 3.43 -36.76
N PRO A 7 48.06 3.43 -35.46
CA PRO A 7 49.28 2.81 -34.96
C PRO A 7 49.02 1.41 -34.39
N LYS A 8 50.00 0.51 -34.59
CA LYS A 8 50.10 -0.85 -34.06
C LYS A 8 50.84 -0.86 -32.71
N ASP A 9 50.48 -1.85 -31.90
CA ASP A 9 51.07 -2.27 -30.62
C ASP A 9 52.56 -2.65 -30.68
N VAL A 10 53.28 -2.43 -29.58
CA VAL A 10 54.33 -3.33 -29.06
C VAL A 10 54.28 -3.36 -27.53
N LEU A 11 54.28 -4.59 -26.99
CA LEU A 11 54.22 -5.03 -25.61
C LEU A 11 55.35 -4.53 -24.70
N SER A 12 55.03 -4.39 -23.39
CA SER A 12 55.83 -5.01 -22.31
C SER A 12 54.99 -5.16 -21.03
N GLU A 13 54.73 -6.41 -20.64
CA GLU A 13 54.39 -6.86 -19.28
C GLU A 13 55.66 -7.52 -18.67
N PRO A 14 55.75 -7.90 -17.38
CA PRO A 14 54.67 -8.07 -16.39
C PRO A 14 54.97 -7.50 -14.97
N ASP A 15 53.97 -7.39 -14.10
CA ASP A 15 54.06 -8.08 -12.80
C ASP A 15 52.71 -8.26 -12.09
N THR A 16 52.69 -9.29 -11.26
CA THR A 16 51.56 -10.14 -10.88
C THR A 16 50.77 -9.68 -9.63
N GLY A 17 49.45 -9.92 -9.60
CA GLY A 17 48.57 -9.63 -8.47
C GLY A 17 47.20 -10.32 -8.57
N THR A 18 47.14 -11.53 -8.04
CA THR A 18 46.01 -12.48 -7.86
C THR A 18 44.56 -11.97 -7.90
N VAL A 19 43.76 -12.53 -8.82
CA VAL A 19 42.28 -12.54 -8.80
C VAL A 19 41.79 -13.98 -8.58
N ASN A 20 41.01 -14.20 -7.51
CA ASN A 20 40.38 -15.49 -7.21
C ASN A 20 39.13 -15.69 -8.08
N THR A 21 39.23 -16.51 -9.11
CA THR A 21 38.10 -16.99 -9.90
C THR A 21 37.63 -18.34 -9.37
N PHE A 22 36.37 -18.41 -8.90
CA PHE A 22 35.71 -19.66 -8.53
C PHE A 22 35.29 -20.44 -9.78
N VAL A 23 35.76 -21.69 -9.91
CA VAL A 23 35.41 -22.62 -10.98
C VAL A 23 34.47 -23.69 -10.43
N ILE A 24 33.27 -23.81 -11.02
CA ILE A 24 32.30 -24.87 -10.71
C ILE A 24 32.59 -26.09 -11.59
N LEU A 25 32.99 -27.20 -10.98
CA LEU A 25 33.21 -28.50 -11.65
C LEU A 25 31.88 -29.27 -11.78
N ALA A 26 31.43 -29.49 -13.01
CA ALA A 26 30.34 -30.41 -13.33
C ALA A 26 30.82 -31.88 -13.32
N LYS A 27 30.03 -32.75 -12.69
CA LYS A 27 30.30 -34.19 -12.59
C LYS A 27 29.82 -34.92 -13.86
N PRO A 28 30.61 -35.85 -14.46
CA PRO A 28 30.22 -36.57 -15.67
C PRO A 28 29.19 -37.68 -15.42
N PRO A 29 28.41 -38.11 -16.45
CA PRO A 29 27.34 -39.10 -16.32
C PRO A 29 27.84 -40.55 -16.44
N ASP A 30 27.34 -41.42 -15.57
CA ASP A 30 27.59 -42.86 -15.61
C ASP A 30 26.71 -43.57 -16.66
N LYS A 31 27.36 -44.32 -17.55
CA LYS A 31 26.77 -45.25 -18.51
C LYS A 31 26.78 -46.66 -17.90
N ASN A 32 25.61 -47.31 -17.79
CA ASN A 32 25.41 -48.75 -18.07
C ASN A 32 23.99 -49.22 -17.72
N LYS A 33 23.12 -49.41 -18.72
CA LYS A 33 22.41 -50.67 -19.07
C LYS A 33 21.38 -50.44 -20.19
N THR A 34 21.36 -51.39 -21.11
CA THR A 34 20.71 -51.42 -22.43
C THR A 34 19.19 -51.73 -22.41
N PRO A 35 18.47 -51.52 -23.52
CA PRO A 35 17.01 -51.43 -23.57
C PRO A 35 16.32 -52.74 -23.99
N GLN A 36 15.04 -52.90 -23.63
CA GLN A 36 14.10 -53.80 -24.30
C GLN A 36 12.83 -53.06 -24.70
N SER A 37 12.46 -53.25 -25.96
CA SER A 37 11.28 -52.74 -26.66
C SER A 37 10.06 -53.61 -26.44
N GLY A 38 8.87 -53.01 -26.41
CA GLY A 38 7.59 -53.70 -26.57
C GLY A 38 6.42 -52.71 -26.71
N ASN A 39 5.89 -52.60 -27.92
CA ASN A 39 4.68 -51.84 -28.29
C ASN A 39 3.41 -52.40 -27.61
N SER A 40 2.45 -51.52 -27.29
CA SER A 40 1.04 -51.72 -27.66
C SER A 40 0.17 -50.48 -27.39
N LEU A 41 -0.65 -50.12 -28.39
CA LEU A 41 -1.75 -49.16 -28.31
C LEU A 41 -2.81 -49.57 -27.27
N ALA A 42 -3.41 -48.59 -26.58
CA ALA A 42 -4.85 -48.52 -26.29
C ALA A 42 -5.22 -47.20 -25.57
N SER A 43 -6.18 -46.45 -26.12
CA SER A 43 -7.15 -45.62 -25.38
C SER A 43 -8.17 -46.55 -24.66
N PRO A 44 -8.99 -46.16 -23.64
CA PRO A 44 -9.77 -44.90 -23.56
C PRO A 44 -10.14 -44.33 -22.15
N SER A 45 -10.87 -43.20 -22.17
CA SER A 45 -11.98 -42.75 -21.29
C SER A 45 -11.83 -42.47 -19.78
N ILE A 46 -12.07 -41.19 -19.45
CA ILE A 46 -12.82 -40.57 -18.34
C ILE A 46 -13.40 -41.51 -17.25
N GLN A 47 -13.07 -41.25 -15.98
CA GLN A 47 -14.04 -41.12 -14.88
C GLN A 47 -13.42 -40.42 -13.65
N THR A 48 -14.13 -39.37 -13.24
CA THR A 48 -14.12 -38.65 -11.96
C THR A 48 -14.32 -39.57 -10.76
N GLU A 49 -13.56 -39.38 -9.67
CA GLU A 49 -14.12 -39.59 -8.33
C GLU A 49 -13.42 -38.77 -7.24
N LEU A 50 -14.27 -38.20 -6.37
CA LEU A 50 -14.00 -37.24 -5.31
C LEU A 50 -13.49 -37.95 -4.06
N LEU A 51 -12.42 -37.42 -3.44
CA LEU A 51 -12.02 -37.75 -2.07
C LEU A 51 -12.67 -36.78 -1.09
N ARG A 52 -13.67 -37.28 -0.35
CA ARG A 52 -14.28 -36.66 0.84
C ARG A 52 -13.32 -36.76 2.04
N SER A 53 -13.25 -35.68 2.81
CA SER A 53 -12.59 -35.55 4.11
C SER A 53 -13.40 -36.22 5.25
N PRO A 54 -12.75 -36.62 6.36
CA PRO A 54 -13.39 -37.40 7.41
C PRO A 54 -14.09 -36.52 8.47
N THR A 55 -15.28 -36.95 8.88
CA THR A 55 -16.09 -36.35 9.97
C THR A 55 -15.78 -37.00 11.31
N ILE A 56 -15.48 -36.18 12.32
CA ILE A 56 -15.35 -36.57 13.73
C ILE A 56 -16.74 -36.67 14.38
N ALA A 57 -16.99 -37.79 15.05
CA ALA A 57 -18.19 -38.05 15.84
C ALA A 57 -18.08 -37.41 17.24
N GLN A 58 -19.16 -36.76 17.68
CA GLN A 58 -19.42 -36.54 19.11
C GLN A 58 -20.85 -36.96 19.46
N LYS A 59 -20.93 -37.68 20.57
CA LYS A 59 -22.09 -38.38 21.12
C LYS A 59 -22.45 -37.67 22.42
N THR A 60 -23.67 -37.14 22.53
CA THR A 60 -24.32 -36.88 23.82
C THR A 60 -25.82 -37.04 23.69
N SER A 61 -26.35 -37.87 24.57
CA SER A 61 -27.75 -38.23 24.76
C SER A 61 -28.47 -37.25 25.69
N ASN A 62 -29.73 -36.96 25.35
CA ASN A 62 -30.94 -36.73 26.15
C ASN A 62 -30.83 -36.00 27.49
N VAL A 63 -31.67 -34.98 27.71
CA VAL A 63 -32.86 -35.02 28.60
C VAL A 63 -33.87 -33.93 28.16
N SER A 64 -35.13 -34.23 28.43
CA SER A 64 -36.45 -33.75 28.02
C SER A 64 -36.98 -32.46 28.67
N GLU A 65 -38.21 -32.12 28.25
CA GLU A 65 -39.26 -31.23 28.82
C GLU A 65 -39.34 -29.83 28.18
N GLN A 66 -40.32 -29.57 27.28
CA GLN A 66 -41.74 -29.22 27.54
C GLN A 66 -41.88 -28.04 28.52
N ASP A 67 -42.18 -26.83 28.01
CA ASP A 67 -43.55 -26.31 28.03
C ASP A 67 -43.70 -24.94 27.34
N ASP A 68 -44.90 -24.78 26.79
CA ASP A 68 -45.52 -23.58 26.25
C ASP A 68 -45.41 -22.36 27.17
N SER A 69 -45.22 -21.16 26.59
CA SER A 69 -46.32 -20.19 26.52
C SER A 69 -45.89 -18.84 25.93
N THR A 70 -46.72 -18.43 24.99
CA THR A 70 -46.72 -17.20 24.21
C THR A 70 -47.38 -16.06 24.98
N SER A 71 -47.02 -14.82 24.61
CA SER A 71 -47.87 -13.60 24.65
C SER A 71 -48.12 -12.98 26.04
N THR A 72 -48.22 -11.66 26.26
CA THR A 72 -48.20 -10.44 25.45
C THR A 72 -48.38 -9.24 26.42
N HIS A 73 -48.01 -8.04 25.96
CA HIS A 73 -48.65 -6.74 26.24
C HIS A 73 -48.47 -6.09 27.65
N SER A 74 -47.68 -5.00 27.74
CA SER A 74 -48.10 -3.56 27.76
C SER A 74 -48.82 -3.17 29.06
N THR A 75 -48.60 -2.05 29.77
CA THR A 75 -48.12 -0.70 29.43
C THR A 75 -48.04 0.12 30.75
N ALA A 76 -47.13 1.09 30.77
CA ALA A 76 -47.27 2.46 31.30
C ALA A 76 -47.32 2.80 32.82
N SER A 77 -46.54 3.87 33.10
CA SER A 77 -46.72 4.95 34.09
C SER A 77 -46.31 4.67 35.54
N ALA A 78 -45.85 5.62 36.35
CA ALA A 78 -45.15 6.91 36.25
C ALA A 78 -44.97 7.37 37.71
N SER A 79 -43.99 8.22 38.00
CA SER A 79 -43.83 9.03 39.24
C SER A 79 -43.45 8.25 40.52
N LYS A 80 -42.73 8.77 41.52
CA LYS A 80 -41.88 9.94 41.77
C LYS A 80 -41.34 9.76 43.22
N ASP A 81 -40.20 10.37 43.53
CA ASP A 81 -39.84 10.93 44.86
C ASP A 81 -39.63 9.93 46.03
N ASN A 82 -38.74 10.09 47.02
CA ASN A 82 -37.62 10.99 47.33
C ASN A 82 -37.00 10.46 48.67
N GLU A 83 -35.76 10.83 48.97
CA GLU A 83 -35.13 10.85 50.33
C GLU A 83 -34.85 9.49 51.02
N SER A 84 -33.86 9.30 51.91
CA SER A 84 -32.82 10.12 52.54
C SER A 84 -31.80 9.18 53.22
N PHE A 85 -30.57 9.66 53.39
CA PHE A 85 -29.53 9.12 54.29
C PHE A 85 -29.94 9.25 55.78
N PRO A 86 -29.32 8.48 56.70
CA PRO A 86 -28.27 9.12 57.52
C PRO A 86 -27.07 8.24 57.92
N ASP A 87 -25.95 8.94 58.17
CA ASP A 87 -24.70 8.54 58.85
C ASP A 87 -24.88 8.28 60.37
N ILE A 88 -23.91 7.57 60.98
CA ILE A 88 -23.30 7.74 62.35
C ILE A 88 -22.41 6.49 62.62
N VAL A 89 -21.07 6.52 62.53
CA VAL A 89 -20.00 7.09 63.40
C VAL A 89 -19.66 6.26 64.68
N LYS A 90 -18.52 5.54 64.59
CA LYS A 90 -17.39 5.30 65.55
C LYS A 90 -17.59 4.69 66.96
N SER A 91 -16.76 3.66 67.26
CA SER A 91 -15.77 3.51 68.37
C SER A 91 -15.46 2.00 68.59
N VAL A 92 -14.26 1.44 68.46
CA VAL A 92 -12.91 1.61 69.04
C VAL A 92 -12.67 0.84 70.37
N ASN A 93 -11.64 -0.03 70.31
CA ASN A 93 -10.77 -0.62 71.36
C ASN A 93 -11.15 -1.95 72.06
N HIS A 94 -10.32 -2.99 71.84
CA HIS A 94 -9.22 -3.29 72.76
C HIS A 94 -8.09 -4.14 72.13
N ARG A 95 -6.85 -3.73 72.43
CA ARG A 95 -5.55 -4.31 72.05
C ARG A 95 -5.12 -5.41 73.02
N VAL A 96 -4.42 -6.43 72.51
CA VAL A 96 -3.28 -7.06 73.20
C VAL A 96 -2.16 -7.28 72.18
N VAL A 97 -0.94 -6.84 72.54
CA VAL A 97 0.28 -6.78 71.72
C VAL A 97 1.39 -7.57 72.41
N HIS A 98 2.06 -8.46 71.68
CA HIS A 98 3.47 -8.90 71.86
C HIS A 98 4.01 -9.18 70.43
N VAL A 99 4.78 -8.29 69.78
CA VAL A 99 6.26 -8.07 69.86
C VAL A 99 7.02 -9.37 69.52
N GLN A 100 7.84 -9.53 68.47
CA GLN A 100 8.45 -8.67 67.44
C GLN A 100 9.06 -9.59 66.36
N GLN A 101 8.93 -9.29 65.05
CA GLN A 101 9.97 -9.56 64.03
C GLN A 101 9.66 -8.86 62.68
N LYS A 102 10.58 -7.96 62.31
CA LYS A 102 10.92 -7.30 61.01
C LYS A 102 9.86 -7.20 59.87
N PRO A 103 9.48 -5.99 59.41
CA PRO A 103 8.67 -5.83 58.19
C PRO A 103 9.55 -5.74 56.92
N PRO A 104 9.08 -6.28 55.78
CA PRO A 104 9.64 -6.04 54.46
C PRO A 104 9.11 -4.73 53.87
N THR A 105 9.89 -4.26 52.90
CA THR A 105 9.82 -3.02 52.13
C THR A 105 8.47 -2.74 51.47
N VAL A 106 8.13 -1.46 51.47
CA VAL A 106 7.04 -0.77 50.78
C VAL A 106 6.92 -1.23 49.32
N GLN A 107 5.75 -1.75 48.95
CA GLN A 107 5.31 -1.85 47.55
C GLN A 107 4.69 -0.51 47.17
N SER A 108 5.37 0.23 46.29
CA SER A 108 4.82 1.36 45.56
C SER A 108 3.93 0.87 44.43
N ASP A 109 2.83 1.59 44.20
CA ASP A 109 1.91 1.47 43.08
C ASP A 109 2.60 1.11 41.76
N GLY A 110 2.05 0.10 41.09
CA GLY A 110 2.48 -0.32 39.78
C GLY A 110 2.04 0.69 38.73
N ASP A 111 2.97 1.58 38.35
CA ASP A 111 2.93 2.24 37.05
C ASP A 111 2.86 1.15 35.97
N GLN A 112 1.68 0.96 35.36
CA GLN A 112 1.56 0.28 34.09
C GLN A 112 2.32 1.11 33.05
N LYS A 113 3.60 0.79 32.89
CA LYS A 113 4.46 1.36 31.86
C LYS A 113 3.89 0.93 30.50
N ILE A 114 3.07 1.78 29.90
CA ILE A 114 2.63 1.67 28.52
C ILE A 114 3.91 1.54 27.69
N SER A 115 4.19 0.37 27.14
CA SER A 115 5.33 0.19 26.26
C SER A 115 5.08 1.07 25.03
N SER A 116 5.79 2.18 24.92
CA SER A 116 5.77 3.00 23.71
C SER A 116 6.32 2.15 22.57
N THR A 117 5.49 1.88 21.57
CA THR A 117 5.91 1.21 20.34
C THR A 117 7.07 1.99 19.71
N PRO A 118 8.12 1.33 19.18
CA PRO A 118 9.28 2.02 18.65
C PRO A 118 8.90 2.96 17.49
N GLU A 119 9.58 4.11 17.39
CA GLU A 119 9.47 5.00 16.24
C GLU A 119 10.30 4.47 15.06
N MET A 120 9.78 4.61 13.84
CA MET A 120 10.48 4.18 12.64
C MET A 120 11.56 5.18 12.24
N SER A 121 12.80 4.69 12.10
CA SER A 121 13.92 5.49 11.56
C SER A 121 14.03 5.42 10.04
N TYR A 122 13.57 4.33 9.43
CA TYR A 122 13.60 4.09 7.98
C TYR A 122 12.38 3.26 7.55
N PRO A 123 11.95 3.35 6.27
CA PRO A 123 10.89 2.49 5.75
C PRO A 123 11.29 1.02 5.80
N VAL A 124 10.34 0.14 6.10
CA VAL A 124 10.52 -1.31 6.08
C VAL A 124 9.73 -1.92 4.92
N LYS A 125 10.12 -3.09 4.45
CA LYS A 125 9.36 -3.80 3.42
C LYS A 125 8.04 -4.30 4.02
N LEU A 126 6.93 -3.96 3.36
CA LEU A 126 5.63 -4.61 3.56
C LEU A 126 5.49 -5.79 2.61
N VAL A 127 5.90 -5.58 1.36
CA VAL A 127 6.03 -6.61 0.34
C VAL A 127 7.44 -6.52 -0.24
N ASP A 128 8.16 -7.63 -0.24
CA ASP A 128 9.53 -7.67 -0.76
C ASP A 128 9.62 -7.71 -2.29
N GLU A 129 10.84 -7.72 -2.82
CA GLU A 129 11.12 -7.83 -4.26
C GLU A 129 10.58 -9.13 -4.89
N SER A 130 10.43 -10.19 -4.09
CA SER A 130 9.85 -11.46 -4.53
C SER A 130 8.32 -11.51 -4.37
N LEU A 131 7.70 -10.35 -4.10
CA LEU A 131 6.26 -10.19 -3.93
C LEU A 131 5.69 -11.03 -2.77
N GLN A 132 6.51 -11.24 -1.73
CA GLN A 132 6.10 -11.91 -0.49
C GLN A 132 5.82 -10.89 0.61
N TRP A 133 4.86 -11.22 1.45
CA TRP A 133 4.49 -10.41 2.61
C TRP A 133 5.60 -10.44 3.66
N CYS A 134 5.85 -9.31 4.33
CA CYS A 134 6.86 -9.16 5.37
C CYS A 134 6.23 -8.73 6.69
N ASP A 135 6.47 -9.48 7.77
CA ASP A 135 5.87 -9.21 9.10
C ASP A 135 6.60 -8.13 9.92
N ASN A 136 7.77 -7.66 9.46
CA ASN A 136 8.61 -6.70 10.20
C ASN A 136 7.90 -5.39 10.55
N ALA A 137 6.91 -4.97 9.75
CA ALA A 137 6.17 -3.74 10.02
C ALA A 137 5.25 -3.81 11.25
N LEU A 138 4.86 -5.02 11.69
CA LEU A 138 3.89 -5.22 12.77
C LEU A 138 4.39 -4.64 14.11
N GLU A 139 5.70 -4.61 14.34
CA GLU A 139 6.30 -4.09 15.57
C GLU A 139 6.13 -2.58 15.75
N TYR A 140 5.82 -1.83 14.68
CA TYR A 140 5.65 -0.37 14.70
C TYR A 140 4.18 0.07 14.83
N LEU A 141 3.25 -0.89 14.86
CA LEU A 141 1.81 -0.64 14.82
C LEU A 141 1.16 -0.62 16.20
N HIS A 142 0.18 0.26 16.34
CA HIS A 142 -0.59 0.44 17.57
C HIS A 142 -1.92 -0.32 17.53
N ASP A 143 -2.47 -0.57 18.72
CA ASP A 143 -3.85 -1.06 18.89
C ASP A 143 -4.87 0.09 18.85
N SER A 144 -4.56 1.21 18.19
CA SER A 144 -5.47 2.34 17.97
C SER A 144 -6.18 2.24 16.63
N SER A 145 -7.44 2.66 16.61
CA SER A 145 -8.26 2.76 15.38
C SER A 145 -8.16 4.09 14.66
N ASP A 146 -7.49 5.09 15.27
CA ASP A 146 -7.23 6.37 14.63
C ASP A 146 -5.91 6.32 13.86
N PHE A 147 -5.99 5.91 12.60
CA PHE A 147 -4.86 5.89 11.68
C PHE A 147 -5.33 6.29 10.28
N TYR A 148 -4.36 6.61 9.42
CA TYR A 148 -4.62 6.96 8.04
C TYR A 148 -3.62 6.26 7.13
N VAL A 149 -4.03 5.87 5.92
CA VAL A 149 -3.22 5.05 5.01
C VAL A 149 -3.18 5.72 3.65
N VAL A 150 -1.97 6.08 3.21
CA VAL A 150 -1.71 6.73 1.93
C VAL A 150 -0.81 5.85 1.09
N GLY A 151 -1.31 5.41 -0.06
CA GLY A 151 -0.51 4.72 -1.07
C GLY A 151 -0.14 5.65 -2.23
N VAL A 152 0.94 5.35 -2.94
CA VAL A 152 1.30 6.04 -4.19
C VAL A 152 1.39 5.05 -5.35
N LEU A 153 0.92 5.47 -6.52
CA LEU A 153 1.01 4.76 -7.79
C LEU A 153 1.56 5.70 -8.88
N GLY A 154 2.16 5.12 -9.91
CA GLY A 154 2.73 5.87 -11.03
C GLY A 154 3.84 5.12 -11.74
N LEU A 155 4.14 5.57 -12.96
CA LEU A 155 5.17 5.00 -13.81
C LEU A 155 6.59 5.18 -13.23
N GLN A 156 7.60 4.68 -13.94
CA GLN A 156 8.99 4.92 -13.59
C GLN A 156 9.35 6.40 -13.78
N GLY A 157 10.23 6.94 -12.93
CA GLY A 157 10.75 8.30 -13.08
C GLY A 157 9.80 9.44 -12.64
N VAL A 158 8.50 9.19 -12.45
CA VAL A 158 7.51 10.24 -12.14
C VAL A 158 7.68 10.93 -10.78
N GLY A 159 8.55 10.41 -9.89
CA GLY A 159 8.85 11.02 -8.59
C GLY A 159 8.01 10.52 -7.39
N LYS A 160 7.43 9.31 -7.45
CA LYS A 160 6.60 8.71 -6.37
C LYS A 160 7.22 8.81 -4.97
N SER A 161 8.42 8.25 -4.80
CA SER A 161 9.15 8.20 -3.53
C SER A 161 9.47 9.60 -3.00
N THR A 162 9.74 10.55 -3.88
CA THR A 162 9.95 11.96 -3.52
C THR A 162 8.66 12.59 -2.97
N ILE A 163 7.53 12.39 -3.66
CA ILE A 163 6.21 12.87 -3.21
C ILE A 163 5.83 12.22 -1.88
N MET A 164 6.05 10.92 -1.71
CA MET A 164 5.76 10.24 -0.45
C MET A 164 6.65 10.74 0.69
N SER A 165 7.93 11.04 0.42
CA SER A 165 8.83 11.65 1.39
C SER A 165 8.44 13.08 1.77
N ILE A 166 7.81 13.84 0.86
CA ILE A 166 7.24 15.16 1.16
C ILE A 166 6.05 15.02 2.11
N ILE A 167 5.18 14.05 1.85
CA ILE A 167 3.95 13.84 2.64
C ILE A 167 4.26 13.33 4.05
N SER A 168 5.35 12.59 4.23
CA SER A 168 5.79 12.18 5.56
C SER A 168 6.20 13.35 6.46
N GLY A 169 6.42 14.55 5.91
CA GLY A 169 6.95 15.70 6.62
C GLY A 169 8.45 15.63 6.87
N ILE A 170 9.10 14.51 6.56
CA ILE A 170 10.55 14.31 6.71
C ILE A 170 11.25 14.59 5.37
N HIS A 171 11.02 15.80 4.86
CA HIS A 171 11.68 16.34 3.67
C HIS A 171 12.42 17.62 4.04
N SER A 172 13.75 17.56 4.09
CA SER A 172 14.59 18.74 4.30
C SER A 172 15.22 19.16 2.98
N GLU A 173 14.97 20.39 2.54
CA GLU A 173 15.58 20.90 1.30
C GLU A 173 17.11 21.03 1.39
N LYS A 174 17.63 21.16 2.62
CA LYS A 174 19.06 21.32 2.92
C LYS A 174 19.77 19.98 3.06
N SER A 175 19.05 18.91 3.36
CA SER A 175 19.59 17.57 3.45
C SER A 175 19.32 16.82 2.16
N LYS A 176 20.32 16.10 1.64
CA LYS A 176 20.09 15.13 0.55
C LYS A 176 19.27 13.92 1.03
N TRP A 177 19.06 13.80 2.34
CA TRP A 177 18.32 12.71 2.93
C TRP A 177 16.82 12.85 2.66
N GLN A 178 16.24 11.80 2.09
CA GLN A 178 14.80 11.63 1.90
C GLN A 178 14.43 10.26 2.48
N LEU A 179 13.26 10.20 3.11
CA LEU A 179 12.77 8.99 3.78
C LEU A 179 12.70 7.80 2.82
N PHE A 180 11.98 7.96 1.70
CA PHE A 180 11.99 7.01 0.60
C PHE A 180 13.06 7.46 -0.40
N LYS A 181 14.01 6.57 -0.69
CA LYS A 181 15.18 6.91 -1.50
C LYS A 181 14.75 7.24 -2.93
N PRO A 182 15.04 8.46 -3.44
CA PRO A 182 14.82 8.77 -4.84
C PRO A 182 15.85 8.06 -5.72
N GLN A 183 15.52 7.88 -6.99
CA GLN A 183 16.44 7.34 -7.99
C GLN A 183 17.69 8.23 -8.12
N THR A 184 18.87 7.61 -7.99
CA THR A 184 20.17 8.28 -8.16
C THR A 184 20.45 8.60 -9.63
N ASN A 185 21.44 9.46 -9.91
CA ASN A 185 21.82 9.76 -11.29
C ASN A 185 22.36 8.51 -12.00
N ASP A 186 23.16 7.68 -11.32
CA ASP A 186 23.68 6.43 -11.87
C ASP A 186 22.53 5.51 -12.35
N LEU A 187 21.49 5.34 -11.51
CA LEU A 187 20.31 4.55 -11.87
C LEU A 187 19.48 5.19 -13.00
N LYS A 188 19.51 6.52 -13.14
CA LYS A 188 18.84 7.20 -14.27
C LYS A 188 19.59 6.97 -15.58
N GLU A 189 20.93 7.00 -15.52
CA GLU A 189 21.79 6.76 -16.66
C GLU A 189 21.74 5.30 -17.11
N SER A 190 21.61 4.35 -16.18
CA SER A 190 21.37 2.94 -16.50
C SER A 190 19.91 2.60 -16.82
N GLY A 191 18.98 3.54 -16.59
CA GLY A 191 17.55 3.32 -16.84
C GLY A 191 16.86 2.40 -15.83
N GLU A 192 17.48 2.13 -14.68
CA GLU A 192 17.00 1.21 -13.65
C GLU A 192 15.97 1.82 -12.70
N TYR A 193 15.15 0.97 -12.07
CA TYR A 193 14.23 1.40 -11.01
C TYR A 193 14.93 1.41 -9.64
N CYS A 194 14.39 2.18 -8.69
CA CYS A 194 14.94 2.27 -7.32
C CYS A 194 14.10 1.51 -6.30
N THR A 195 12.76 1.60 -6.40
CA THR A 195 11.83 0.98 -5.45
C THR A 195 11.41 -0.39 -5.95
N SER A 196 11.59 -1.42 -5.13
CA SER A 196 11.18 -2.80 -5.40
C SER A 196 10.18 -3.29 -4.36
N GLY A 197 9.10 -3.94 -4.77
CA GLY A 197 8.00 -4.33 -3.88
C GLY A 197 7.19 -3.14 -3.37
N ILE A 198 6.82 -3.17 -2.09
CA ILE A 198 6.08 -2.10 -1.40
C ILE A 198 6.79 -1.79 -0.08
N ASP A 199 7.29 -0.55 0.04
CA ASP A 199 7.88 -0.01 1.26
C ASP A 199 6.80 0.64 2.13
N MET A 200 6.88 0.43 3.44
CA MET A 200 5.97 0.97 4.43
C MET A 200 6.71 1.82 5.44
N TYR A 201 6.12 2.96 5.80
CA TYR A 201 6.58 3.82 6.88
C TYR A 201 5.39 4.33 7.69
N VAL A 202 5.55 4.42 9.01
CA VAL A 202 4.53 4.93 9.93
C VAL A 202 5.06 6.22 10.54
N THR A 203 4.36 7.33 10.31
CA THR A 203 4.75 8.64 10.86
C THR A 203 4.35 8.77 12.33
N ASN A 204 4.93 9.77 13.02
CA ASN A 204 4.58 10.10 14.40
C ASN A 204 3.11 10.55 14.55
N GLN A 205 2.46 10.98 13.46
CA GLN A 205 1.03 11.31 13.42
C GLN A 205 0.15 10.10 13.04
N ARG A 206 0.68 8.87 13.14
CA ARG A 206 -0.02 7.61 12.84
C ARG A 206 -0.55 7.53 11.40
N VAL A 207 0.21 8.08 10.47
CA VAL A 207 -0.04 7.92 9.04
C VAL A 207 0.84 6.81 8.49
N ILE A 208 0.22 5.79 7.93
CA ILE A 208 0.87 4.69 7.23
C ILE A 208 1.05 5.09 5.77
N LEU A 209 2.30 5.15 5.32
CA LEU A 209 2.69 5.52 3.97
C LEU A 209 3.19 4.29 3.23
N LEU A 210 2.64 4.03 2.04
CA LEU A 210 3.00 2.90 1.18
C LEU A 210 3.60 3.40 -0.13
N ASP A 211 4.91 3.24 -0.30
CA ASP A 211 5.62 3.54 -1.55
C ASP A 211 5.79 2.27 -2.39
N THR A 212 5.24 2.28 -3.60
CA THR A 212 5.26 1.10 -4.48
C THR A 212 6.35 1.21 -5.54
N GLN A 213 6.84 0.05 -5.98
CA GLN A 213 7.58 -0.05 -7.24
C GLN A 213 6.79 0.59 -8.41
N PRO A 214 7.46 1.03 -9.49
CA PRO A 214 6.79 1.60 -10.65
C PRO A 214 5.91 0.56 -11.37
N VAL A 215 4.70 0.98 -11.76
CA VAL A 215 3.79 0.15 -12.55
C VAL A 215 4.18 0.21 -14.03
N MET A 216 3.91 -0.88 -14.77
CA MET A 216 4.16 -0.96 -16.22
C MET A 216 5.61 -0.57 -16.62
N SER A 217 6.60 -0.89 -15.79
CA SER A 217 7.98 -0.43 -15.95
C SER A 217 8.82 -1.38 -16.81
N SER A 218 9.44 -0.83 -17.87
CA SER A 218 10.37 -1.57 -18.72
C SER A 218 11.64 -2.02 -17.99
N SER A 219 12.14 -1.26 -17.01
CA SER A 219 13.32 -1.66 -16.24
C SER A 219 13.03 -2.80 -15.27
N VAL A 220 11.82 -2.85 -14.71
CA VAL A 220 11.36 -4.01 -13.94
C VAL A 220 11.27 -5.24 -14.85
N MET A 221 10.75 -5.08 -16.07
CA MET A 221 10.72 -6.14 -17.08
C MET A 221 12.12 -6.66 -17.44
N ASP A 222 13.05 -5.75 -17.74
CA ASP A 222 14.43 -6.09 -18.09
C ASP A 222 15.12 -6.86 -16.95
N HIS A 223 14.91 -6.43 -15.71
CA HIS A 223 15.38 -7.16 -14.54
C HIS A 223 14.74 -8.57 -14.42
N MET A 224 13.46 -8.75 -14.75
CA MET A 224 12.83 -10.07 -14.78
C MET A 224 13.45 -10.99 -15.84
N ILE A 225 13.82 -10.44 -17.01
CA ILE A 225 14.50 -11.17 -18.09
C ILE A 225 15.90 -11.60 -17.64
N GLN A 226 16.70 -10.64 -17.15
CA GLN A 226 18.10 -10.87 -16.80
C GLN A 226 18.29 -11.92 -15.70
N TYR A 227 17.41 -11.92 -14.70
CA TYR A 227 17.52 -12.80 -13.54
C TYR A 227 16.63 -14.04 -13.62
N GLU A 228 15.98 -14.30 -14.77
CA GLU A 228 14.98 -15.36 -14.97
C GLU A 228 13.97 -15.49 -13.81
N LYS A 229 13.62 -14.34 -13.19
CA LYS A 229 12.64 -14.31 -12.12
C LYS A 229 11.28 -14.56 -12.75
N LYS A 230 10.95 -15.85 -12.90
CA LYS A 230 9.62 -16.29 -13.32
C LYS A 230 8.61 -15.61 -12.39
N PRO A 231 7.69 -14.78 -12.92
CA PRO A 231 6.64 -14.19 -12.11
C PRO A 231 5.88 -15.28 -11.35
N ILE A 232 5.34 -14.97 -10.18
CA ILE A 232 4.54 -15.92 -9.42
C ILE A 232 3.36 -16.35 -10.29
N GLY A 233 3.26 -17.64 -10.63
CA GLY A 233 2.28 -18.14 -11.62
C GLY A 233 2.75 -18.05 -13.08
N ALA A 234 4.06 -17.99 -13.35
CA ALA A 234 4.62 -17.85 -14.70
C ALA A 234 4.18 -18.90 -15.74
N GLN A 235 3.67 -20.06 -15.31
CA GLN A 235 3.09 -21.05 -16.23
C GLN A 235 1.69 -20.66 -16.72
N ASP A 236 1.02 -19.78 -15.99
CA ASP A 236 -0.36 -19.35 -16.24
C ASP A 236 -0.44 -18.10 -17.14
N TYR A 237 0.71 -17.46 -17.43
CA TYR A 237 0.80 -16.25 -18.24
C TYR A 237 1.45 -16.51 -19.60
N HIS A 238 0.83 -16.01 -20.67
CA HIS A 238 1.27 -16.24 -22.05
C HIS A 238 2.56 -15.50 -22.44
N SER A 239 2.82 -14.34 -21.84
CA SER A 239 3.99 -13.49 -22.12
C SER A 239 4.48 -12.83 -20.84
N LEU A 240 5.76 -12.43 -20.83
CA LEU A 240 6.33 -11.66 -19.72
C LEU A 240 5.65 -10.29 -19.56
N ASP A 241 5.28 -9.66 -20.69
CA ASP A 241 4.56 -8.38 -20.72
C ASP A 241 3.20 -8.47 -20.02
N ASN A 242 2.47 -9.57 -20.28
CA ASN A 242 1.19 -9.83 -19.62
C ASN A 242 1.42 -10.09 -18.13
N ALA A 243 2.42 -10.87 -17.76
CA ALA A 243 2.73 -11.11 -16.35
C ALA A 243 3.09 -9.83 -15.59
N LEU A 244 3.89 -8.93 -16.18
CA LEU A 244 4.20 -7.61 -15.60
C LEU A 244 2.95 -6.73 -15.46
N THR A 245 2.08 -6.75 -16.47
CA THR A 245 0.82 -6.00 -16.46
C THR A 245 -0.08 -6.51 -15.33
N ILE A 246 -0.20 -7.83 -15.17
CA ILE A 246 -0.96 -8.46 -14.09
C ILE A 246 -0.34 -8.15 -12.73
N GLN A 247 0.97 -8.24 -12.57
CA GLN A 247 1.67 -7.85 -11.33
C GLN A 247 1.36 -6.39 -10.96
N SER A 248 1.42 -5.48 -11.93
CA SER A 248 1.11 -4.07 -11.72
C SER A 248 -0.35 -3.88 -11.30
N LEU A 249 -1.28 -4.59 -11.93
CA LEU A 249 -2.70 -4.55 -11.60
C LEU A 249 -2.98 -5.11 -10.20
N GLN A 250 -2.30 -6.20 -9.81
CA GLN A 250 -2.41 -6.78 -8.47
C GLN A 250 -1.97 -5.78 -7.39
N GLN A 251 -0.86 -5.08 -7.59
CA GLN A 251 -0.40 -4.03 -6.66
C GLN A 251 -1.41 -2.88 -6.57
N ALA A 252 -1.90 -2.37 -7.71
CA ALA A 252 -2.89 -1.29 -7.71
C ALA A 252 -4.22 -1.71 -7.05
N ALA A 253 -4.72 -2.90 -7.36
CA ALA A 253 -5.92 -3.48 -6.76
C ALA A 253 -5.77 -3.67 -5.24
N PHE A 254 -4.59 -4.13 -4.79
CA PHE A 254 -4.26 -4.23 -3.37
C PHE A 254 -4.31 -2.85 -2.69
N LEU A 255 -3.64 -1.84 -3.24
CA LEU A 255 -3.70 -0.46 -2.71
C LEU A 255 -5.13 0.05 -2.64
N MET A 256 -5.95 -0.21 -3.67
CA MET A 256 -7.35 0.22 -3.69
C MET A 256 -8.20 -0.40 -2.59
N ALA A 257 -7.83 -1.58 -2.08
CA ALA A 257 -8.55 -2.28 -1.03
C ALA A 257 -8.08 -1.94 0.39
N VAL A 258 -6.86 -1.40 0.57
CA VAL A 258 -6.24 -1.18 1.88
C VAL A 258 -5.91 0.27 2.22
N CYS A 259 -5.93 1.18 1.23
CA CYS A 259 -5.61 2.60 1.43
C CYS A 259 -6.86 3.45 1.64
N HIS A 260 -6.71 4.53 2.39
CA HIS A 260 -7.70 5.59 2.50
C HIS A 260 -7.62 6.52 1.27
N THR A 261 -6.39 6.88 0.90
CA THR A 261 -6.08 7.73 -0.25
C THR A 261 -4.97 7.12 -1.08
N ILE A 262 -5.11 7.20 -2.39
CA ILE A 262 -4.10 6.82 -3.37
C ILE A 262 -3.67 8.06 -4.14
N ILE A 263 -2.38 8.30 -4.18
CA ILE A 263 -1.78 9.38 -4.96
C ILE A 263 -1.30 8.80 -6.27
N SER A 264 -1.90 9.24 -7.36
CA SER A 264 -1.53 8.85 -8.70
C SER A 264 -0.61 9.93 -9.30
N VAL A 265 0.69 9.64 -9.37
CA VAL A 265 1.71 10.58 -9.87
C VAL A 265 1.99 10.35 -11.35
N GLN A 266 1.97 11.42 -12.14
CA GLN A 266 2.33 11.46 -13.55
C GLN A 266 3.26 12.65 -13.81
N ASP A 267 4.15 12.55 -14.78
CA ASP A 267 5.10 13.59 -15.22
C ASP A 267 4.73 14.22 -16.57
N TRP A 268 3.78 13.63 -17.30
CA TRP A 268 3.21 14.17 -18.52
C TRP A 268 1.70 13.94 -18.59
N PHE A 269 0.98 14.82 -19.30
CA PHE A 269 -0.47 14.72 -19.47
C PHE A 269 -0.84 14.78 -20.96
N ILE A 270 -1.62 13.85 -21.52
CA ILE A 270 -2.37 12.75 -20.90
C ILE A 270 -1.84 11.37 -21.29
N ASP A 271 -1.53 10.53 -20.29
CA ASP A 271 -1.27 9.11 -20.50
C ASP A 271 -2.56 8.27 -20.44
N THR A 272 -3.12 7.96 -21.61
CA THR A 272 -4.35 7.16 -21.69
C THR A 272 -4.17 5.70 -21.28
N ASN A 273 -2.98 5.12 -21.42
CA ASN A 273 -2.71 3.74 -21.03
C ASN A 273 -2.70 3.62 -19.51
N TYR A 274 -2.05 4.58 -18.85
CA TYR A 274 -2.02 4.63 -17.39
C TYR A 274 -3.41 4.91 -16.79
N LEU A 275 -4.21 5.80 -17.38
CA LEU A 275 -5.59 6.00 -16.92
C LEU A 275 -6.48 4.76 -17.14
N ARG A 276 -6.31 4.06 -18.27
CA ARG A 276 -6.99 2.77 -18.52
C ARG A 276 -6.57 1.74 -17.47
N PHE A 277 -5.28 1.66 -17.16
CA PHE A 277 -4.74 0.79 -16.11
C PHE A 277 -5.41 1.04 -14.75
N LEU A 278 -5.57 2.31 -14.32
CA LEU A 278 -6.26 2.63 -13.07
C LEU A 278 -7.73 2.15 -13.07
N ARG A 279 -8.45 2.32 -14.19
CA ARG A 279 -9.84 1.86 -14.32
C ARG A 279 -9.94 0.34 -14.32
N THR A 280 -8.98 -0.35 -14.95
CA THR A 280 -8.90 -1.82 -14.90
C THR A 280 -8.61 -2.31 -13.47
N ALA A 281 -7.68 -1.66 -12.75
CA ALA A 281 -7.36 -2.02 -11.37
C ALA A 281 -8.58 -1.88 -10.44
N GLU A 282 -9.41 -0.85 -10.65
CA GLU A 282 -10.67 -0.66 -9.92
C GLU A 282 -11.64 -1.84 -10.12
N MET A 283 -11.69 -2.40 -11.33
CA MET A 283 -12.56 -3.55 -11.64
C MET A 283 -12.04 -4.88 -11.08
N LEU A 284 -10.72 -5.00 -10.88
CA LEU A 284 -10.06 -6.22 -10.41
C LEU A 284 -9.83 -6.23 -8.89
N LYS A 285 -10.11 -5.13 -8.20
CA LYS A 285 -9.96 -5.07 -6.73
C LYS A 285 -10.89 -6.09 -6.06
N PRO A 286 -10.44 -6.76 -4.99
CA PRO A 286 -11.31 -7.66 -4.26
C PRO A 286 -12.43 -6.88 -3.57
N SER A 287 -13.61 -7.51 -3.47
CA SER A 287 -14.72 -6.98 -2.68
C SER A 287 -14.31 -6.90 -1.20
N THR A 288 -14.76 -5.84 -0.51
CA THR A 288 -14.56 -5.71 0.93
C THR A 288 -15.20 -6.93 1.62
N PRO A 289 -14.44 -7.74 2.38
CA PRO A 289 -14.97 -8.94 3.02
C PRO A 289 -16.01 -8.55 4.08
N ILE A 290 -17.23 -9.04 3.91
CA ILE A 290 -18.35 -8.88 4.87
C ILE A 290 -18.31 -10.07 5.83
N ASN A 291 -18.43 -9.82 7.13
CA ASN A 291 -18.54 -10.89 8.12
C ASN A 291 -19.94 -11.50 8.05
N ILE A 292 -20.05 -12.83 7.89
CA ILE A 292 -21.32 -13.55 7.66
C ILE A 292 -22.31 -13.34 8.83
N LEU A 293 -21.80 -13.09 10.03
CA LEU A 293 -22.62 -12.81 11.23
C LEU A 293 -23.34 -11.45 11.19
N ASP A 294 -22.86 -10.50 10.38
CA ASP A 294 -23.48 -9.17 10.20
C ASP A 294 -24.54 -9.15 9.09
N LEU A 295 -24.73 -10.24 8.34
CA LEU A 295 -25.70 -10.29 7.22
C LEU A 295 -27.14 -10.00 7.65
N ASN A 296 -27.48 -10.25 8.92
CA ASN A 296 -28.83 -10.00 9.44
C ASN A 296 -29.12 -8.52 9.75
N ALA A 297 -28.11 -7.64 9.68
CA ALA A 297 -28.24 -6.21 10.00
C ALA A 297 -27.90 -5.28 8.83
N ILE A 298 -27.52 -5.81 7.66
CA ILE A 298 -27.09 -5.00 6.52
C ILE A 298 -28.27 -4.79 5.57
N PRO A 299 -28.73 -3.54 5.34
CA PRO A 299 -29.67 -3.24 4.26
C PRO A 299 -29.10 -3.68 2.92
N GLU A 300 -29.94 -4.23 2.03
CA GLU A 300 -29.58 -4.55 0.65
C GLU A 300 -28.88 -3.36 -0.02
N GLY A 301 -27.58 -3.50 -0.29
CA GLY A 301 -26.73 -2.41 -0.80
C GLY A 301 -25.38 -2.30 -0.09
N THR A 302 -24.73 -3.43 0.21
CA THR A 302 -23.40 -3.50 0.82
C THR A 302 -22.46 -2.45 0.23
N ILE A 303 -22.09 -1.47 1.06
CA ILE A 303 -21.26 -0.31 0.72
C ILE A 303 -19.86 -0.84 0.43
N GLU A 304 -19.64 -1.21 -0.81
CA GLU A 304 -18.33 -1.57 -1.30
C GLU A 304 -17.38 -0.38 -1.12
N TYR A 305 -16.23 -0.61 -0.51
CA TYR A 305 -15.28 0.45 -0.23
C TYR A 305 -14.54 0.89 -1.51
N TYR A 306 -14.41 2.21 -1.66
CA TYR A 306 -13.58 2.85 -2.68
C TYR A 306 -12.75 3.98 -2.05
N PRO A 307 -11.42 3.99 -2.28
CA PRO A 307 -10.54 5.00 -1.74
C PRO A 307 -10.71 6.33 -2.45
N HIS A 308 -10.18 7.38 -1.83
CA HIS A 308 -9.92 8.61 -2.54
C HIS A 308 -8.73 8.46 -3.49
N ILE A 309 -8.80 9.12 -4.64
CA ILE A 309 -7.67 9.23 -5.56
C ILE A 309 -7.34 10.69 -5.79
N VAL A 310 -6.05 11.01 -5.74
CA VAL A 310 -5.49 12.34 -5.98
C VAL A 310 -4.53 12.24 -7.16
N PHE A 311 -4.82 12.98 -8.23
CA PHE A 311 -3.98 13.04 -9.42
C PHE A 311 -2.92 14.13 -9.23
N VAL A 312 -1.65 13.74 -9.18
CA VAL A 312 -0.53 14.66 -9.06
C VAL A 312 0.21 14.71 -10.40
N GLN A 313 0.18 15.88 -11.05
CA GLN A 313 0.98 16.19 -12.22
C GLN A 313 2.31 16.80 -11.77
N ASN A 314 3.29 15.95 -11.57
CA ASN A 314 4.66 16.34 -11.26
C ASN A 314 5.36 16.89 -12.50
N HIS A 315 6.49 17.57 -12.31
CA HIS A 315 7.29 18.16 -13.40
C HIS A 315 6.48 19.14 -14.31
N SER A 316 5.42 19.74 -13.75
CA SER A 316 4.52 20.64 -14.46
C SER A 316 5.26 21.87 -14.95
N LYS A 317 5.13 22.18 -16.25
CA LYS A 317 5.74 23.36 -16.87
C LYS A 317 4.87 24.61 -16.66
N LYS A 318 5.46 25.80 -16.84
CA LYS A 318 4.76 27.09 -16.67
C LYS A 318 3.41 27.16 -17.39
N LYS A 319 3.31 26.61 -18.61
CA LYS A 319 2.07 26.55 -19.41
C LYS A 319 0.94 25.76 -18.74
N ASN A 320 1.27 24.74 -17.94
CA ASN A 320 0.29 23.86 -17.30
C ASN A 320 -0.47 24.55 -16.18
N PHE A 321 0.09 25.61 -15.59
CA PHE A 321 -0.54 26.39 -14.52
C PHE A 321 -1.58 27.40 -15.03
N SER A 322 -1.80 27.50 -16.35
CA SER A 322 -2.89 28.30 -16.92
C SER A 322 -4.25 27.68 -16.59
N GLU A 323 -5.23 28.51 -16.25
CA GLU A 323 -6.57 28.06 -15.88
C GLU A 323 -7.26 27.27 -16.99
N GLU A 324 -7.04 27.66 -18.25
CA GLU A 324 -7.55 26.93 -19.40
C GLU A 324 -7.00 25.50 -19.46
N THR A 325 -5.70 25.31 -19.19
CA THR A 325 -5.07 23.98 -19.21
C THR A 325 -5.55 23.14 -18.05
N ILE A 326 -5.63 23.70 -16.84
CA ILE A 326 -6.15 23.00 -15.65
C ILE A 326 -7.60 22.56 -15.90
N THR A 327 -8.45 23.43 -16.44
CA THR A 327 -9.86 23.11 -16.74
C THR A 327 -9.96 22.00 -17.79
N LYS A 328 -9.09 22.00 -18.81
CA LYS A 328 -9.01 20.91 -19.79
C LYS A 328 -8.60 19.59 -19.12
N MET A 329 -7.59 19.60 -18.24
CA MET A 329 -7.16 18.42 -17.49
C MET A 329 -8.28 17.86 -16.60
N GLU A 330 -8.94 18.73 -15.83
CA GLU A 330 -10.08 18.38 -14.97
C GLU A 330 -11.22 17.76 -15.79
N LYS A 331 -11.59 18.37 -16.92
CA LYS A 331 -12.63 17.83 -17.81
C LYS A 331 -12.27 16.44 -18.34
N THR A 332 -11.04 16.25 -18.82
CA THR A 332 -10.63 14.94 -19.34
C THR A 332 -10.64 13.87 -18.26
N LEU A 333 -10.18 14.18 -17.04
CA LEU A 333 -10.25 13.25 -15.91
C LEU A 333 -11.71 12.96 -15.53
N LEU A 334 -12.59 13.95 -15.54
CA LEU A 334 -14.01 13.78 -15.31
C LEU A 334 -14.64 12.82 -16.33
N ASP A 335 -14.35 12.99 -17.62
CA ASP A 335 -14.89 12.14 -18.70
C ASP A 335 -14.41 10.69 -18.58
N VAL A 336 -13.14 10.48 -18.21
CA VAL A 336 -12.54 9.14 -18.03
C VAL A 336 -13.08 8.42 -16.79
N PHE A 337 -13.27 9.15 -15.68
CA PHE A 337 -13.69 8.60 -14.40
C PHE A 337 -15.19 8.77 -14.11
N GLN A 338 -16.00 9.26 -15.05
CA GLN A 338 -17.44 9.50 -14.85
C GLN A 338 -18.22 8.25 -14.37
N LYS A 339 -17.76 7.04 -14.73
CA LYS A 339 -18.34 5.76 -14.31
C LYS A 339 -17.50 5.07 -13.21
N SER A 340 -16.55 5.78 -12.61
CA SER A 340 -15.74 5.30 -11.51
C SER A 340 -16.47 5.51 -10.20
N LYS A 341 -16.29 4.55 -9.30
CA LYS A 341 -16.74 4.66 -7.92
C LYS A 341 -15.64 5.21 -7.00
N LEU A 342 -14.42 5.41 -7.52
CA LEU A 342 -13.33 6.07 -6.78
C LEU A 342 -13.74 7.49 -6.39
N LYS A 343 -13.27 7.95 -5.23
CA LYS A 343 -13.59 9.30 -4.74
C LYS A 343 -12.56 10.30 -5.28
N TYR A 344 -12.75 10.72 -6.53
CA TYR A 344 -11.83 11.60 -7.24
C TYR A 344 -12.23 13.08 -7.26
N LEU A 345 -13.26 13.49 -6.51
CA LEU A 345 -13.81 14.85 -6.50
C LEU A 345 -13.75 15.53 -5.12
N GLY A 346 -13.58 16.85 -5.11
CA GLY A 346 -13.93 17.74 -3.99
C GLY A 346 -13.05 17.69 -2.74
N SER A 347 -11.90 17.00 -2.77
CA SER A 347 -11.02 16.83 -1.62
C SER A 347 -9.70 17.59 -1.73
N VAL A 348 -9.17 17.73 -2.95
CA VAL A 348 -7.87 18.37 -3.23
C VAL A 348 -8.06 19.39 -4.34
N ASN A 349 -7.48 20.58 -4.15
CA ASN A 349 -7.64 21.70 -5.06
C ASN A 349 -6.28 22.24 -5.51
N PRO A 350 -6.09 22.51 -6.82
CA PRO A 350 -4.88 23.13 -7.30
C PRO A 350 -4.75 24.53 -6.67
N GLN A 351 -3.59 24.79 -6.05
CA GLN A 351 -3.22 26.11 -5.52
C GLN A 351 -4.06 26.63 -4.34
N ASN A 352 -4.74 25.76 -3.58
CA ASN A 352 -5.55 26.13 -2.40
C ASN A 352 -6.60 27.21 -2.70
N ARG A 353 -7.15 27.21 -3.92
CA ARG A 353 -8.20 28.16 -4.31
C ARG A 353 -9.44 27.91 -3.45
N THR A 354 -9.89 28.95 -2.76
CA THR A 354 -11.22 28.97 -2.15
C THR A 354 -12.25 29.09 -3.25
N TYR A 355 -12.87 27.98 -3.59
CA TYR A 355 -14.01 27.99 -4.49
C TYR A 355 -15.27 28.45 -3.75
N SER A 356 -16.18 29.14 -4.45
CA SER A 356 -17.50 29.46 -3.90
C SER A 356 -18.25 28.16 -3.58
N LYS A 357 -19.07 28.16 -2.52
CA LYS A 357 -19.88 27.00 -2.12
C LYS A 357 -20.81 26.50 -3.23
N ASP A 358 -21.13 27.35 -4.21
CA ASP A 358 -22.02 27.03 -5.32
C ASP A 358 -21.32 26.38 -6.51
N THR A 359 -19.99 26.26 -6.50
CA THR A 359 -19.26 25.60 -7.59
C THR A 359 -19.29 24.08 -7.43
N PRO A 360 -19.50 23.32 -8.53
CA PRO A 360 -19.49 21.87 -8.46
C PRO A 360 -18.11 21.37 -8.01
N PRO A 361 -18.06 20.24 -7.26
CA PRO A 361 -16.79 19.69 -6.79
C PRO A 361 -15.91 19.34 -7.98
N ARG A 362 -14.69 19.88 -7.98
CA ARG A 362 -13.70 19.65 -9.03
C ARG A 362 -12.94 18.35 -8.80
N VAL A 363 -12.24 17.89 -9.82
CA VAL A 363 -11.35 16.73 -9.74
C VAL A 363 -10.21 17.03 -8.77
N ASN A 364 -9.84 16.03 -7.97
CA ASN A 364 -8.68 16.04 -7.07
C ASN A 364 -7.38 16.06 -7.88
N LEU A 365 -7.08 17.20 -8.50
CA LEU A 365 -5.93 17.42 -9.37
C LEU A 365 -4.97 18.42 -8.69
N PHE A 366 -3.70 18.06 -8.62
CA PHE A 366 -2.65 18.91 -8.08
C PHE A 366 -1.44 18.96 -9.00
N LEU A 367 -0.86 20.16 -9.20
CA LEU A 367 0.29 20.37 -10.09
C LEU A 367 1.50 20.74 -9.26
N ILE A 368 2.64 20.11 -9.53
CA ILE A 368 3.92 20.38 -8.87
C ILE A 368 4.95 20.72 -9.96
N PRO A 369 5.62 21.88 -9.89
CA PRO A 369 6.66 22.25 -10.84
C PRO A 369 7.96 21.50 -10.55
N ASP A 370 8.95 21.63 -11.42
CA ASP A 370 10.31 21.17 -11.11
C ASP A 370 10.88 21.93 -9.90
N LYS A 371 11.70 21.23 -9.09
CA LYS A 371 12.43 21.87 -8.00
C LYS A 371 13.43 22.85 -8.59
N GLU A 372 13.42 24.08 -8.07
CA GLU A 372 14.34 25.11 -8.50
C GLU A 372 15.75 24.79 -8.01
N PRO A 373 16.79 25.00 -8.84
CA PRO A 373 18.16 24.94 -8.35
C PRO A 373 18.33 25.98 -7.24
N LEU A 374 18.98 25.60 -6.14
CA LEU A 374 19.40 26.54 -5.11
C LEU A 374 20.25 27.61 -5.79
N ASP A 375 19.81 28.87 -5.68
CA ASP A 375 20.30 29.99 -6.47
C ASP A 375 21.81 29.97 -6.71
N THR A 376 22.22 29.96 -7.98
CA THR A 376 23.54 30.42 -8.38
C THR A 376 23.55 31.92 -8.15
N ASP A 377 24.31 32.39 -7.14
CA ASP A 377 24.56 33.77 -6.74
C ASP A 377 24.44 34.82 -7.87
N SER A 378 23.22 35.23 -8.20
CA SER A 378 22.94 36.27 -9.17
C SER A 378 22.04 37.32 -8.52
N ALA A 379 22.57 37.89 -7.44
CA ALA A 379 22.00 38.96 -6.63
C ALA A 379 21.56 40.23 -7.40
N ASN A 380 21.79 40.27 -8.72
CA ASN A 380 21.51 41.42 -9.59
C ASN A 380 20.45 41.13 -10.68
N MET A 381 19.82 39.97 -10.72
CA MET A 381 18.75 39.68 -11.68
C MET A 381 17.40 39.56 -10.96
N PHE A 382 16.41 40.32 -11.40
CA PHE A 382 15.04 40.13 -10.94
C PHE A 382 14.64 38.67 -11.17
N PRO A 383 14.06 37.98 -10.17
CA PRO A 383 13.63 36.60 -10.34
C PRO A 383 12.65 36.51 -11.50
N GLU A 384 12.88 35.55 -12.39
CA GLU A 384 12.02 35.33 -13.56
C GLU A 384 10.56 35.17 -13.10
N TYR A 385 9.61 35.84 -13.77
CA TYR A 385 8.20 35.77 -13.39
C TYR A 385 7.69 34.31 -13.42
N LYS A 386 7.22 33.84 -12.27
CA LYS A 386 6.65 32.50 -12.09
C LYS A 386 5.12 32.61 -12.09
N ILE A 387 4.47 31.75 -12.88
CA ILE A 387 2.99 31.65 -12.93
C ILE A 387 2.47 30.76 -11.78
N HIS A 388 3.35 30.29 -10.90
CA HIS A 388 3.03 29.41 -9.77
C HIS A 388 3.66 29.91 -8.47
N PRO A 389 3.07 29.59 -7.30
CA PRO A 389 3.56 30.07 -6.00
C PRO A 389 4.90 29.48 -5.55
N GLY A 390 5.43 28.47 -6.27
CA GLY A 390 6.76 27.88 -6.04
C GLY A 390 6.68 26.43 -5.57
N TYR A 391 7.78 25.68 -5.74
CA TYR A 391 7.84 24.25 -5.43
C TYR A 391 7.47 23.96 -3.97
N LYS A 392 8.15 24.61 -3.02
CA LYS A 392 7.99 24.41 -1.58
C LYS A 392 6.55 24.65 -1.09
N TYR A 393 5.96 25.79 -1.48
CA TYR A 393 4.59 26.12 -1.08
C TYR A 393 3.59 25.07 -1.61
N LEU A 394 3.77 24.62 -2.86
CA LEU A 394 2.89 23.63 -3.47
C LEU A 394 3.03 22.25 -2.83
N THR A 395 4.25 21.81 -2.51
CA THR A 395 4.49 20.52 -1.85
C THR A 395 3.96 20.50 -0.42
N GLU A 396 4.13 21.59 0.34
CA GLU A 396 3.53 21.77 1.68
C GLU A 396 2.00 21.77 1.60
N THR A 397 1.42 22.50 0.64
CA THR A 397 -0.04 22.55 0.42
C THR A 397 -0.58 21.17 0.06
N LEU A 398 0.09 20.41 -0.82
CA LEU A 398 -0.32 19.06 -1.16
C LEU A 398 -0.32 18.17 0.08
N SER A 399 0.75 18.20 0.87
CA SER A 399 0.86 17.40 2.10
C SER A 399 -0.29 17.71 3.05
N GLN A 400 -0.55 18.99 3.32
CA GLN A 400 -1.66 19.42 4.18
C GLN A 400 -3.02 18.93 3.65
N GLN A 401 -3.29 19.11 2.36
CA GLN A 401 -4.57 18.68 1.76
C GLN A 401 -4.73 17.17 1.84
N VAL A 402 -3.72 16.38 1.47
CA VAL A 402 -3.77 14.90 1.51
C VAL A 402 -3.95 14.36 2.94
N LEU A 403 -3.25 14.96 3.92
CA LEU A 403 -3.34 14.55 5.32
C LEU A 403 -4.66 14.96 5.99
N SER A 404 -5.35 15.96 5.43
CA SER A 404 -6.66 16.43 5.89
C SER A 404 -7.86 15.71 5.27
N MET A 405 -7.63 14.74 4.38
CA MET A 405 -8.71 14.04 3.69
C MET A 405 -9.55 13.17 4.64
N PRO A 406 -10.83 12.91 4.28
CA PRO A 406 -11.71 12.10 5.11
C PRO A 406 -11.18 10.69 5.36
N ARG A 407 -11.19 10.26 6.63
CA ARG A 407 -10.81 8.90 7.05
C ARG A 407 -12.03 8.00 7.04
N SER A 408 -12.43 7.53 5.85
CA SER A 408 -13.55 6.58 5.74
C SER A 408 -13.13 5.18 6.18
N LEU A 409 -14.02 4.47 6.88
CA LEU A 409 -13.76 3.09 7.30
C LEU A 409 -13.46 2.18 6.09
N LEU A 410 -12.37 1.43 6.16
CA LEU A 410 -11.95 0.46 5.12
C LEU A 410 -12.83 -0.79 5.09
N THR A 411 -13.35 -1.19 6.25
CA THR A 411 -14.26 -2.31 6.45
C THR A 411 -15.49 -1.85 7.23
N HIS A 412 -16.50 -2.71 7.36
CA HIS A 412 -17.73 -2.38 8.10
C HIS A 412 -17.50 -2.10 9.59
N ILE A 413 -16.36 -2.52 10.14
CA ILE A 413 -16.02 -2.38 11.56
C ILE A 413 -14.73 -1.56 11.66
N PRO A 414 -14.63 -0.56 12.55
CA PRO A 414 -13.37 0.12 12.81
C PRO A 414 -12.25 -0.89 13.14
N GLN A 415 -11.12 -0.79 12.46
CA GLN A 415 -9.95 -1.65 12.68
C GLN A 415 -8.91 -0.87 13.48
N SER A 416 -8.09 -1.55 14.29
CA SER A 416 -6.82 -0.95 14.73
C SER A 416 -5.76 -1.06 13.64
N GLU A 417 -4.62 -0.39 13.79
CA GLU A 417 -3.52 -0.53 12.83
C GLU A 417 -3.01 -1.98 12.71
N LYS A 418 -2.90 -2.71 13.82
CA LYS A 418 -2.52 -4.14 13.79
C LYS A 418 -3.57 -4.99 13.07
N HIS A 419 -4.85 -4.74 13.30
CA HIS A 419 -5.92 -5.42 12.58
C HIS A 419 -5.92 -5.07 11.08
N TRP A 420 -5.64 -3.80 10.74
CA TRP A 420 -5.43 -3.37 9.36
C TRP A 420 -4.27 -4.12 8.70
N PHE A 421 -3.17 -4.34 9.41
CA PHE A 421 -2.02 -5.10 8.89
C PHE A 421 -2.39 -6.54 8.54
N HIS A 422 -3.06 -7.25 9.46
CA HIS A 422 -3.54 -8.60 9.19
C HIS A 422 -4.61 -8.65 8.09
N TYR A 423 -5.49 -7.64 8.04
CA TYR A 423 -6.44 -7.46 6.95
C TYR A 423 -5.70 -7.30 5.60
N ALA A 424 -4.72 -6.42 5.54
CA ALA A 424 -3.91 -6.17 4.35
C ALA A 424 -3.16 -7.44 3.90
N ALA A 425 -2.57 -8.19 4.83
CA ALA A 425 -1.93 -9.48 4.52
C ALA A 425 -2.89 -10.46 3.85
N ARG A 426 -4.12 -10.58 4.38
CA ARG A 426 -5.17 -11.43 3.81
C ARG A 426 -5.62 -10.94 2.44
N ILE A 427 -5.76 -9.63 2.24
CA ILE A 427 -6.11 -9.05 0.94
C ILE A 427 -5.00 -9.30 -0.07
N TRP A 428 -3.73 -9.16 0.31
CA TRP A 428 -2.59 -9.46 -0.57
C TRP A 428 -2.62 -10.90 -1.08
N GLU A 429 -2.83 -11.85 -0.18
CA GLU A 429 -2.99 -13.27 -0.53
C GLU A 429 -4.22 -13.54 -1.42
N THR A 430 -5.33 -12.85 -1.15
CA THR A 430 -6.56 -12.94 -1.96
C THR A 430 -6.32 -12.44 -3.37
N VAL A 431 -5.61 -11.32 -3.53
CA VAL A 431 -5.26 -10.74 -4.84
C VAL A 431 -4.32 -11.67 -5.61
N LYS A 432 -3.28 -12.22 -4.96
CA LYS A 432 -2.33 -13.14 -5.61
C LYS A 432 -2.99 -14.42 -6.12
N LYS A 433 -3.95 -14.96 -5.37
CA LYS A 433 -4.65 -16.22 -5.69
C LYS A 433 -5.95 -16.00 -6.48
N SER A 434 -6.30 -14.76 -6.80
CA SER A 434 -7.58 -14.46 -7.42
C SER A 434 -7.62 -14.94 -8.88
N PRO A 435 -8.61 -15.77 -9.26
CA PRO A 435 -8.74 -16.25 -10.63
C PRO A 435 -9.11 -15.13 -11.61
N LEU A 436 -9.64 -14.00 -11.14
CA LEU A 436 -10.01 -12.86 -12.00
C LEU A 436 -8.80 -12.29 -12.73
N PHE A 437 -7.62 -12.26 -12.10
CA PHE A 437 -6.40 -11.79 -12.75
C PHE A 437 -5.93 -12.78 -13.83
N LEU A 438 -6.11 -14.08 -13.61
CA LEU A 438 -5.79 -15.11 -14.61
C LEU A 438 -6.74 -15.03 -15.81
N GLU A 439 -8.04 -14.85 -15.56
CA GLU A 439 -9.03 -14.66 -16.62
C GLU A 439 -8.76 -13.39 -17.42
N TYR A 440 -8.49 -12.27 -16.74
CA TYR A 440 -8.11 -11.03 -17.40
C TYR A 440 -6.84 -11.22 -18.23
N SER A 441 -5.84 -11.94 -17.72
CA SER A 441 -4.61 -12.22 -18.46
C SER A 441 -4.83 -13.04 -19.73
N ARG A 442 -5.82 -13.93 -19.78
CA ARG A 442 -6.16 -14.71 -20.98
C ARG A 442 -6.81 -13.87 -22.06
N LEU A 443 -7.38 -12.73 -21.69
CA LEU A 443 -8.01 -11.77 -22.60
C LEU A 443 -7.04 -10.68 -23.07
N LEU A 444 -5.84 -10.60 -22.47
CA LEU A 444 -4.79 -9.73 -22.96
C LEU A 444 -4.25 -10.27 -24.29
N PRO A 445 -4.08 -9.39 -25.30
CA PRO A 445 -3.70 -9.79 -26.65
C PRO A 445 -2.28 -10.35 -26.77
#